data_AF-A0A7S1LUU7-F1
#
_entry.id   AF-A0A7S1LUU7-F1
#
_cell.length_a   1.000
_cell.length_b   1.000
_cell.length_c   1.000
_cell.angle_alpha   90.00
_cell.angle_beta   90.00
_cell.angle_gamma   90.00
#
_symmetry.space_group_name_H-M   'P 1'
#
loop_
_entity.id
_entity.type
_entity.pdbx_description
1 polymer ?
#
loop_
_entity_poly.entity_id
_entity_poly.type
_entity_poly.pdbx_seq_one_letter_code
_entity_poly.pdbx_strand_id
1 'polypeptide(L)'
;MRRCAVLLWVALATVATWPPVDAAADPAAVRSVIEAIVNNDDSVLGASVSAVDGTGFRMDAAASTGFSRTDEQQRMAPNIAVRAGTVGELLLACVVIQLQSEGVLPQADEGIPSRLLPGGSLTYVNPNFPGQPLTIRMLLTHTSSLQDPLRFDQNPALVASGSTAQSLQAFGIDFFTTTASTGSATRSVRPDLWTTDQPGVDSSYRFARVNIALLAYVVQLAMADRPQLATIPTVGALIQERILTRLGMTSTYFMLPDGRTPFVQAGLATLGSTKQVEPSAFQIHAAYVADYMCLTSSADLVKLANALF
;
A
#
# COMPACT_ATOMS: atom_id res chain seq x y z
N MET A 1 -33.15 2.45 10.51
CA MET A 1 -32.48 1.48 9.63
C MET A 1 -30.99 1.80 9.64
N ARG A 2 -30.18 0.92 10.23
CA ARG A 2 -28.72 1.10 10.34
C ARG A 2 -28.07 0.42 9.14
N ARG A 3 -27.18 1.11 8.44
CA ARG A 3 -26.47 0.60 7.27
C ARG A 3 -25.29 -0.26 7.75
N CYS A 4 -25.23 -1.53 7.37
CA CYS A 4 -24.04 -2.37 7.50
C CYS A 4 -23.08 -2.04 6.35
N ALA A 5 -21.78 -1.90 6.65
CA ALA A 5 -20.73 -1.78 5.64
C ALA A 5 -19.97 -3.11 5.60
N VAL A 6 -20.03 -3.82 4.47
CA VAL A 6 -19.23 -5.04 4.26
C VAL A 6 -17.95 -4.66 3.52
N LEU A 7 -16.82 -4.86 4.16
CA LEU A 7 -15.50 -4.82 3.52
C LEU A 7 -15.14 -6.25 3.09
N LEU A 8 -15.44 -6.58 1.84
CA LEU A 8 -15.08 -7.85 1.23
C LEU A 8 -13.72 -7.71 0.53
N TRP A 9 -12.75 -8.53 0.93
CA TRP A 9 -11.46 -8.64 0.24
C TRP A 9 -11.39 -9.97 -0.48
N VAL A 10 -11.36 -9.93 -1.81
CA VAL A 10 -11.07 -11.08 -2.66
C VAL A 10 -9.63 -10.93 -3.12
N ALA A 11 -8.73 -11.77 -2.60
CA ALA A 11 -7.40 -11.91 -3.16
C ALA A 11 -7.54 -12.68 -4.48
N LEU A 12 -7.25 -11.97 -5.58
CA LEU A 12 -7.30 -12.35 -7.00
C LEU A 12 -8.66 -12.26 -7.72
N ALA A 13 -8.71 -11.27 -8.62
CA ALA A 13 -9.38 -11.18 -9.91
C ALA A 13 -10.59 -12.10 -10.19
N THR A 14 -11.77 -11.51 -10.25
CA THR A 14 -12.61 -11.38 -11.45
C THR A 14 -13.85 -10.55 -11.09
N VAL A 15 -14.44 -9.90 -12.09
CA VAL A 15 -15.69 -9.14 -11.98
C VAL A 15 -16.84 -10.12 -11.72
N ALA A 16 -16.96 -10.61 -10.49
CA ALA A 16 -18.18 -11.25 -10.04
C ALA A 16 -19.24 -10.15 -9.84
N THR A 17 -20.41 -10.29 -10.44
CA THR A 17 -21.58 -9.47 -10.08
C THR A 17 -21.98 -9.83 -8.65
N TRP A 18 -21.75 -8.92 -7.71
CA TRP A 18 -21.97 -9.18 -6.30
C TRP A 18 -23.47 -9.27 -5.97
N PRO A 19 -23.86 -10.14 -5.02
CA PRO A 19 -25.22 -10.13 -4.50
C PRO A 19 -25.54 -8.80 -3.80
N PRO A 20 -26.82 -8.43 -3.70
CA PRO A 20 -27.24 -7.21 -3.01
C PRO A 20 -26.73 -7.16 -1.57
N VAL A 21 -26.52 -5.94 -1.06
CA VAL A 21 -26.05 -5.61 0.30
C VAL A 21 -26.82 -6.34 1.42
N ASP A 22 -28.04 -6.80 1.17
CA ASP A 22 -28.84 -7.58 2.12
C ASP A 22 -28.26 -8.97 2.44
N ALA A 23 -27.41 -9.54 1.58
CA ALA A 23 -26.69 -10.79 1.87
C ALA A 23 -25.69 -10.65 3.03
N ALA A 24 -25.26 -9.43 3.36
CA ALA A 24 -24.42 -9.13 4.51
C ALA A 24 -25.07 -9.44 5.87
N ALA A 25 -26.41 -9.48 5.91
CA ALA A 25 -27.17 -9.78 7.12
C ALA A 25 -27.28 -11.29 7.38
N ASP A 26 -27.01 -12.14 6.37
CA ASP A 26 -27.04 -13.59 6.47
C ASP A 26 -25.63 -14.19 6.29
N PRO A 27 -24.96 -14.58 7.40
CA PRO A 27 -23.70 -15.31 7.36
C PRO A 27 -23.65 -16.51 6.42
N ALA A 28 -24.77 -17.24 6.27
CA ALA A 28 -24.83 -18.41 5.41
C ALA A 28 -24.76 -18.02 3.92
N ALA A 29 -25.38 -16.90 3.55
CA ALA A 29 -25.30 -16.35 2.20
C ALA A 29 -23.86 -15.92 1.87
N VAL A 30 -23.17 -15.21 2.79
CA VAL A 30 -21.76 -14.82 2.61
C VAL A 30 -20.87 -16.04 2.39
N ARG A 31 -21.04 -17.08 3.19
CA ARG A 31 -20.30 -18.34 3.04
C ARG A 31 -20.55 -19.01 1.69
N SER A 32 -21.82 -19.13 1.30
CA SER A 32 -22.18 -19.76 0.03
C SER A 32 -21.58 -19.02 -1.18
N VAL A 33 -21.51 -17.70 -1.13
CA VAL A 33 -20.90 -16.89 -2.20
C VAL A 33 -19.41 -17.15 -2.31
N ILE A 34 -18.66 -17.14 -1.21
CA ILE A 34 -17.21 -17.39 -1.29
C ILE A 34 -16.88 -18.83 -1.67
N GLU A 35 -17.69 -19.80 -1.25
CA GLU A 35 -17.57 -21.19 -1.70
C GLU A 35 -17.84 -21.32 -3.19
N ALA A 36 -18.87 -20.63 -3.71
CA ALA A 36 -19.15 -20.60 -5.13
C ALA A 36 -18.01 -19.96 -5.94
N ILE A 37 -17.37 -18.89 -5.44
CA ILE A 37 -16.20 -18.28 -6.10
C ILE A 37 -15.06 -19.30 -6.20
N VAL A 38 -14.68 -19.91 -5.07
CA VAL A 38 -13.55 -20.87 -5.03
C VAL A 38 -13.85 -22.13 -5.86
N ASN A 39 -15.10 -22.61 -5.89
CA ASN A 39 -15.45 -23.82 -6.62
C ASN A 39 -15.65 -23.61 -8.13
N ASN A 40 -15.92 -22.38 -8.58
CA ASN A 40 -16.18 -22.08 -10.00
C ASN A 40 -15.00 -21.45 -10.73
N ASP A 41 -13.95 -21.04 -10.01
CA ASP A 41 -12.75 -20.44 -10.59
C ASP A 41 -11.50 -21.16 -10.09
N ASP A 42 -10.95 -22.02 -10.93
CA ASP A 42 -9.72 -22.79 -10.65
C ASP A 42 -8.49 -21.90 -10.41
N SER A 43 -8.55 -20.59 -10.74
CA SER A 43 -7.49 -19.63 -10.42
C SER A 43 -7.55 -19.10 -8.98
N VAL A 44 -8.68 -19.31 -8.28
CA VAL A 44 -8.87 -18.89 -6.89
C VAL A 44 -8.63 -20.07 -5.95
N LEU A 45 -7.46 -20.08 -5.32
CA LEU A 45 -7.06 -21.17 -4.43
C LEU A 45 -7.88 -21.23 -3.12
N GLY A 46 -8.30 -20.07 -2.61
CA GLY A 46 -9.04 -19.95 -1.37
C GLY A 46 -9.44 -18.51 -1.09
N ALA A 47 -10.45 -18.36 -0.24
CA ALA A 47 -11.04 -17.07 0.10
C ALA A 47 -11.28 -16.96 1.60
N SER A 48 -11.17 -15.74 2.13
CA SER A 48 -11.53 -15.42 3.51
C SER A 48 -12.27 -14.10 3.55
N VAL A 49 -13.37 -14.08 4.29
CA VAL A 49 -14.23 -12.92 4.48
C VAL A 49 -14.43 -12.70 5.96
N SER A 50 -14.49 -11.42 6.33
CA SER A 50 -14.87 -10.99 7.66
C SER A 50 -15.78 -9.79 7.52
N ALA A 51 -16.78 -9.67 8.39
CA ALA A 51 -17.75 -8.59 8.34
C ALA A 51 -17.67 -7.75 9.61
N VAL A 52 -18.06 -6.48 9.47
CA VAL A 52 -18.17 -5.52 10.56
C VAL A 52 -19.54 -4.86 10.50
N ASP A 53 -20.12 -4.55 11.66
CA ASP A 53 -21.29 -3.68 11.74
C ASP A 53 -21.05 -2.57 12.79
N GLY A 54 -22.07 -1.75 13.06
CA GLY A 54 -21.97 -0.66 14.05
C GLY A 54 -21.74 -1.12 15.50
N THR A 55 -21.56 -2.42 15.75
CA THR A 55 -21.16 -3.00 17.04
C THR A 55 -19.77 -3.64 17.01
N GLY A 56 -19.11 -3.67 15.85
CA GLY A 56 -17.78 -4.21 15.65
C GLY A 56 -17.74 -5.49 14.81
N PHE A 57 -16.75 -6.34 15.07
CA PHE A 57 -16.50 -7.57 14.30
C PHE A 57 -17.64 -8.58 14.42
N ARG A 58 -18.15 -9.06 13.28
CA ARG A 58 -19.17 -10.10 13.20
C ARG A 58 -18.52 -11.47 12.99
N MET A 59 -18.19 -12.14 14.10
CA MET A 59 -17.60 -13.49 14.10
C MET A 59 -18.50 -14.52 13.42
N ASP A 60 -19.82 -14.37 13.55
CA ASP A 60 -20.81 -15.23 12.92
C ASP A 60 -20.80 -15.12 11.40
N ALA A 61 -20.52 -13.93 10.86
CA ALA A 61 -20.45 -13.62 9.43
C ALA A 61 -19.05 -13.79 8.82
N ALA A 62 -18.05 -14.22 9.59
CA ALA A 62 -16.74 -14.55 9.07
C ALA A 62 -16.74 -15.96 8.47
N ALA A 63 -16.11 -16.12 7.30
CA ALA A 63 -16.03 -17.40 6.61
C ALA A 63 -14.72 -17.52 5.83
N SER A 64 -14.20 -18.73 5.74
CA SER A 64 -13.04 -19.04 4.90
C SER A 64 -13.24 -20.36 4.18
N THR A 65 -12.74 -20.47 2.96
CA THR A 65 -12.82 -21.70 2.14
C THR A 65 -11.56 -21.86 1.29
N GLY A 66 -11.31 -23.08 0.79
CA GLY A 66 -10.13 -23.42 0.01
C GLY A 66 -8.83 -23.46 0.82
N PHE A 67 -7.73 -23.10 0.17
CA PHE A 67 -6.38 -23.17 0.72
C PHE A 67 -5.67 -21.82 0.59
N SER A 68 -4.71 -21.55 1.47
CA SER A 68 -3.76 -20.45 1.29
C SER A 68 -2.55 -20.87 0.47
N ARG A 69 -2.23 -22.17 0.49
CA ARG A 69 -1.09 -22.78 -0.20
C ARG A 69 -1.40 -24.23 -0.60
N THR A 70 -1.13 -24.59 -1.84
CA THR A 70 -1.38 -25.95 -2.40
C THR A 70 -0.36 -26.97 -1.95
N ASP A 71 0.91 -26.55 -1.82
CA ASP A 71 2.05 -27.40 -1.45
C ASP A 71 1.99 -27.88 0.01
N GLU A 72 1.48 -27.04 0.90
CA GLU A 72 1.43 -27.30 2.35
C GLU A 72 0.05 -27.77 2.83
N GLN A 73 -0.95 -27.90 1.94
CA GLN A 73 -2.35 -28.14 2.27
C GLN A 73 -2.89 -27.19 3.36
N GLN A 74 -2.31 -25.99 3.45
CA GLN A 74 -2.68 -25.03 4.47
C GLN A 74 -4.07 -24.47 4.15
N ARG A 75 -5.03 -24.69 5.06
CA ARG A 75 -6.38 -24.15 4.92
C ARG A 75 -6.37 -22.64 5.04
N MET A 76 -7.18 -22.00 4.19
CA MET A 76 -7.43 -20.57 4.33
C MET A 76 -8.14 -20.30 5.66
N ALA A 77 -7.72 -19.26 6.38
CA ALA A 77 -8.33 -18.84 7.64
C ALA A 77 -8.24 -17.31 7.82
N PRO A 78 -9.06 -16.69 8.69
CA PRO A 78 -9.15 -15.23 8.77
C PRO A 78 -7.88 -14.51 9.20
N ASN A 79 -6.94 -15.21 9.84
CA ASN A 79 -5.66 -14.68 10.30
C ASN A 79 -4.49 -14.98 9.34
N ILE A 80 -4.74 -15.67 8.23
CA ILE A 80 -3.72 -15.94 7.22
C ILE A 80 -3.45 -14.66 6.43
N ALA A 81 -2.19 -14.27 6.38
CA ALA A 81 -1.75 -13.10 5.65
C ALA A 81 -1.63 -13.42 4.15
N VAL A 82 -2.22 -12.58 3.31
CA VAL A 82 -2.18 -12.63 1.84
C VAL A 82 -1.78 -11.27 1.29
N ARG A 83 -1.29 -11.21 0.05
CA ARG A 83 -0.95 -9.94 -0.61
C ARG A 83 -2.20 -9.08 -0.74
N ALA A 84 -2.09 -7.84 -0.26
CA ALA A 84 -3.21 -6.94 -0.06
C ALA A 84 -3.32 -5.85 -1.14
N GLY A 85 -2.62 -6.01 -2.28
CA GLY A 85 -2.62 -5.01 -3.35
C GLY A 85 -2.44 -3.58 -2.82
N THR A 86 -3.41 -2.72 -3.08
CA THR A 86 -3.38 -1.28 -2.75
C THR A 86 -3.76 -0.92 -1.30
N VAL A 87 -3.94 -1.88 -0.38
CA VAL A 87 -4.13 -1.57 1.06
C VAL A 87 -2.95 -0.77 1.62
N GLY A 88 -1.75 -0.99 1.09
CA GLY A 88 -0.57 -0.20 1.44
C GLY A 88 -0.77 1.31 1.22
N GLU A 89 -1.51 1.69 0.18
CA GLU A 89 -1.82 3.10 -0.14
C GLU A 89 -2.74 3.72 0.92
N LEU A 90 -3.77 2.99 1.36
CA LEU A 90 -4.67 3.42 2.43
C LEU A 90 -3.91 3.62 3.74
N LEU A 91 -3.05 2.67 4.10
CA LEU A 91 -2.24 2.77 5.31
C LEU A 91 -1.26 3.95 5.24
N LEU A 92 -0.64 4.19 4.08
CA LEU A 92 0.19 5.37 3.86
C LEU A 92 -0.61 6.66 3.99
N ALA A 93 -1.82 6.72 3.42
CA ALA A 93 -2.70 7.88 3.53
C ALA A 93 -3.02 8.23 4.98
N CYS A 94 -3.34 7.23 5.81
CA CYS A 94 -3.58 7.42 7.25
C CYS A 94 -2.37 8.07 7.95
N VAL A 95 -1.16 7.59 7.67
CA VAL A 95 0.07 8.15 8.25
C VAL A 95 0.38 9.54 7.71
N VAL A 96 0.15 9.80 6.42
CA VAL A 96 0.34 11.12 5.83
C VAL A 96 -0.55 12.16 6.51
N ILE A 97 -1.83 11.84 6.76
CA ILE A 97 -2.75 12.72 7.49
C ILE A 97 -2.22 13.02 8.90
N GLN A 98 -1.72 12.01 9.62
CA GLN A 98 -1.10 12.22 10.93
C GLN A 98 0.12 13.16 10.84
N LEU A 99 1.03 12.91 9.90
CA LEU A 99 2.23 13.74 9.72
C LEU A 99 1.92 15.18 9.28
N GLN A 100 0.83 15.40 8.53
CA GLN A 100 0.34 16.74 8.21
C GLN A 100 -0.21 17.45 9.45
N SER A 101 -0.95 16.74 10.30
CA SER A 101 -1.44 17.29 11.58
C SER A 101 -0.31 17.64 12.55
N GLU A 102 0.82 16.93 12.47
CA GLU A 102 2.03 17.15 13.25
C GLU A 102 2.95 18.23 12.66
N GLY A 103 2.60 18.80 11.49
CA GLY A 103 3.44 19.77 10.78
C GLY A 103 4.76 19.20 10.25
N VAL A 104 4.87 17.86 10.13
CA VAL A 104 6.04 17.17 9.56
C VAL A 104 6.01 17.23 8.02
N LEU A 105 4.82 17.10 7.44
CA LEU A 105 4.57 17.23 6.01
C LEU A 105 3.83 18.54 5.68
N PRO A 106 3.98 19.08 4.45
CA PRO A 106 3.18 20.21 3.98
C PRO A 106 1.68 19.85 3.97
N GLN A 107 0.82 20.87 4.04
CA GLN A 107 -0.63 20.65 3.93
C GLN A 107 -0.99 20.08 2.55
N ALA A 108 -2.16 19.45 2.45
CA ALA A 108 -2.52 18.64 1.29
C ALA A 108 -2.49 19.42 -0.04
N ASP A 109 -2.82 20.70 0.00
CA ASP A 109 -2.90 21.60 -1.16
C ASP A 109 -1.65 22.47 -1.34
N GLU A 110 -0.68 22.37 -0.44
CA GLU A 110 0.60 23.06 -0.58
C GLU A 110 1.51 22.30 -1.55
N GLY A 111 2.30 23.06 -2.32
CA GLY A 111 3.33 22.48 -3.18
C GLY A 111 4.38 21.74 -2.36
N ILE A 112 4.72 20.51 -2.77
CA ILE A 112 5.73 19.71 -2.09
C ILE A 112 7.10 20.39 -2.27
N PRO A 113 7.82 20.70 -1.18
CA PRO A 113 9.16 21.30 -1.27
C PRO A 113 10.13 20.42 -2.07
N SER A 114 10.93 21.02 -2.96
CA SER A 114 11.90 20.30 -3.82
C SER A 114 12.89 19.44 -3.03
N ARG A 115 13.26 19.86 -1.81
CA ARG A 115 14.11 19.09 -0.89
C ARG A 115 13.52 17.73 -0.45
N LEU A 116 12.19 17.55 -0.55
CA LEU A 116 11.51 16.28 -0.26
C LEU A 116 11.27 15.44 -1.51
N LEU A 117 11.61 15.95 -2.70
CA LEU A 117 11.41 15.28 -3.97
C LEU A 117 12.73 14.67 -4.46
N PRO A 118 12.70 13.59 -5.27
CA PRO A 118 13.92 12.95 -5.73
C PRO A 118 14.82 13.91 -6.53
N GLY A 119 16.09 13.98 -6.15
CA GLY A 119 17.05 14.95 -6.68
C GLY A 119 17.15 16.28 -5.90
N GLY A 120 16.28 16.50 -4.89
CA GLY A 120 16.41 17.53 -3.84
C GLY A 120 16.35 19.00 -4.27
N SER A 121 16.49 19.28 -5.55
CA SER A 121 16.57 20.62 -6.16
C SER A 121 15.81 20.70 -7.48
N LEU A 122 15.28 19.57 -7.95
CA LEU A 122 14.53 19.49 -9.19
C LEU A 122 13.11 20.02 -9.00
N THR A 123 12.58 20.61 -10.07
CA THR A 123 11.20 21.07 -10.12
C THR A 123 10.32 19.95 -10.67
N TYR A 124 9.39 19.46 -9.85
CA TYR A 124 8.40 18.45 -10.26
C TYR A 124 7.11 19.15 -10.64
N VAL A 125 7.04 19.57 -11.90
CA VAL A 125 5.83 20.12 -12.52
C VAL A 125 5.58 19.41 -13.83
N ASN A 126 4.31 19.24 -14.19
CA ASN A 126 3.96 18.77 -15.52
C ASN A 126 4.45 19.82 -16.54
N PRO A 127 5.27 19.45 -17.55
CA PRO A 127 5.76 20.40 -18.55
C PRO A 127 4.67 21.15 -19.31
N ASN A 128 3.47 20.54 -19.44
CA ASN A 128 2.32 21.17 -20.09
C ASN A 128 1.59 22.18 -19.16
N PHE A 129 1.85 22.11 -17.85
CA PHE A 129 1.22 22.95 -16.82
C PHE A 129 2.27 23.45 -15.80
N PRO A 130 3.28 24.23 -16.23
CA PRO A 130 4.42 24.59 -15.39
C PRO A 130 4.05 25.45 -14.16
N GLY A 131 2.87 26.08 -14.17
CA GLY A 131 2.35 26.88 -13.05
C GLY A 131 1.62 26.07 -11.97
N GLN A 132 1.47 24.76 -12.15
CA GLN A 132 0.76 23.90 -11.19
C GLN A 132 1.77 23.05 -10.40
N PRO A 133 2.09 23.43 -9.13
CA PRO A 133 3.00 22.63 -8.32
C PRO A 133 2.36 21.28 -7.97
N LEU A 134 3.20 20.26 -7.87
CA LEU A 134 2.77 18.95 -7.36
C LEU A 134 2.43 19.05 -5.85
N THR A 135 1.24 18.57 -5.47
CA THR A 135 0.77 18.59 -4.07
C THR A 135 0.57 17.18 -3.51
N ILE A 136 0.48 17.05 -2.18
CA ILE A 136 0.18 15.76 -1.54
C ILE A 136 -1.23 15.27 -1.91
N ARG A 137 -2.21 16.17 -2.02
CA ARG A 137 -3.58 15.81 -2.44
C ARG A 137 -3.57 15.16 -3.82
N MET A 138 -2.80 15.73 -4.75
CA MET A 138 -2.69 15.19 -6.11
C MET A 138 -2.13 13.76 -6.13
N LEU A 139 -1.12 13.48 -5.29
CA LEU A 139 -0.55 12.14 -5.16
C LEU A 139 -1.55 11.15 -4.54
N LEU A 140 -2.20 11.53 -3.43
CA LEU A 140 -3.16 10.67 -2.74
C LEU A 140 -4.42 10.37 -3.56
N THR A 141 -4.83 11.30 -4.42
CA THR A 141 -6.04 11.17 -5.24
C THR A 141 -5.75 10.70 -6.66
N HIS A 142 -4.49 10.41 -6.99
CA HIS A 142 -4.06 10.03 -8.34
C HIS A 142 -4.49 11.05 -9.44
N THR A 143 -4.45 12.34 -9.11
CA THR A 143 -4.75 13.47 -10.03
C THR A 143 -3.52 14.28 -10.40
N SER A 144 -2.32 13.79 -10.08
CA SER A 144 -1.03 14.48 -10.32
C SER A 144 -0.62 14.58 -11.78
N SER A 145 -1.34 13.92 -12.70
CA SER A 145 -0.94 13.72 -14.09
C SER A 145 0.31 12.85 -14.27
N LEU A 146 0.79 12.18 -13.21
CA LEU A 146 1.79 11.11 -13.32
C LEU A 146 1.15 9.83 -13.82
N GLN A 147 1.89 9.05 -14.62
CA GLN A 147 1.48 7.74 -15.12
C GLN A 147 2.51 6.67 -14.80
N ASP A 148 2.04 5.43 -14.67
CA ASP A 148 2.92 4.27 -14.56
C ASP A 148 3.50 3.95 -15.94
N PRO A 149 4.82 4.10 -16.16
CA PRO A 149 5.43 3.59 -17.38
C PRO A 149 5.45 2.06 -17.33
N LEU A 150 5.52 1.40 -18.49
CA LEU A 150 5.63 -0.07 -18.60
C LEU A 150 6.73 -0.68 -17.69
N ARG A 151 7.79 0.11 -17.43
CA ARG A 151 8.91 -0.28 -16.57
C ARG A 151 8.63 -0.29 -15.07
N PHE A 152 7.47 0.15 -14.56
CA PHE A 152 7.24 0.13 -13.11
C PHE A 152 7.20 -1.33 -12.62
N ASP A 153 6.48 -2.18 -13.33
CA ASP A 153 6.32 -3.61 -13.01
C ASP A 153 7.41 -4.51 -13.63
N GLN A 154 8.20 -3.99 -14.58
CA GLN A 154 9.25 -4.74 -15.29
C GLN A 154 10.68 -4.36 -14.84
N ASN A 155 10.81 -3.66 -13.70
CA ASN A 155 12.02 -2.94 -13.28
C ASN A 155 13.07 -3.83 -12.56
N PRO A 156 14.38 -3.51 -12.62
CA PRO A 156 15.40 -4.01 -11.67
C PRO A 156 15.13 -3.67 -10.19
N ALA A 157 14.10 -2.88 -9.88
CA ALA A 157 13.58 -2.71 -8.54
C ALA A 157 12.88 -3.97 -7.98
N LEU A 158 12.50 -4.91 -8.84
CA LEU A 158 12.04 -6.25 -8.47
C LEU A 158 13.23 -7.19 -8.39
N VAL A 159 13.48 -7.77 -7.22
CA VAL A 159 14.48 -8.81 -7.04
C VAL A 159 13.83 -10.10 -6.57
N ALA A 160 14.47 -11.23 -6.87
CA ALA A 160 14.04 -12.54 -6.38
C ALA A 160 14.07 -12.58 -4.84
N SER A 161 13.27 -13.47 -4.26
CA SER A 161 13.32 -13.73 -2.83
C SER A 161 14.75 -14.10 -2.38
N GLY A 162 15.14 -13.64 -1.19
CA GLY A 162 16.50 -13.80 -0.67
C GLY A 162 17.54 -12.81 -1.25
N SER A 163 17.13 -11.94 -2.18
CA SER A 163 17.94 -10.81 -2.65
C SER A 163 17.50 -9.52 -1.98
N THR A 164 18.40 -8.54 -1.91
CA THR A 164 18.08 -7.20 -1.40
C THR A 164 17.70 -6.27 -2.54
N ALA A 165 16.49 -5.74 -2.51
CA ALA A 165 16.08 -4.66 -3.40
C ALA A 165 16.80 -3.36 -3.03
N GLN A 166 16.95 -2.45 -4.00
CA GLN A 166 17.45 -1.11 -3.73
C GLN A 166 16.59 -0.39 -2.67
N SER A 167 17.19 0.56 -1.95
CA SER A 167 16.43 1.38 -0.99
C SER A 167 15.38 2.23 -1.71
N LEU A 168 14.30 2.59 -1.01
CA LEU A 168 13.26 3.49 -1.55
C LEU A 168 13.87 4.82 -2.04
N GLN A 169 14.91 5.31 -1.36
CA GLN A 169 15.60 6.55 -1.75
C GLN A 169 16.40 6.38 -3.05
N ALA A 170 17.17 5.30 -3.19
CA ALA A 170 17.90 5.01 -4.42
C ALA A 170 16.92 4.81 -5.60
N PHE A 171 15.87 4.02 -5.37
CA PHE A 171 14.79 3.83 -6.34
C PHE A 171 14.16 5.14 -6.76
N GLY A 172 13.75 5.99 -5.82
CA GLY A 172 13.09 7.25 -6.16
C GLY A 172 13.99 8.15 -7.01
N ILE A 173 15.28 8.21 -6.68
CA ILE A 173 16.23 8.99 -7.46
C ILE A 173 16.38 8.42 -8.88
N ASP A 174 16.61 7.12 -9.03
CA ASP A 174 16.87 6.51 -10.34
C ASP A 174 15.61 6.35 -11.19
N PHE A 175 14.46 6.17 -10.57
CA PHE A 175 13.18 6.02 -11.26
C PHE A 175 12.61 7.36 -11.74
N PHE A 176 12.65 8.41 -10.91
CA PHE A 176 12.02 9.69 -11.22
C PHE A 176 12.93 10.67 -11.98
N THR A 177 14.24 10.42 -11.99
CA THR A 177 15.21 11.31 -12.64
C THR A 177 15.91 10.64 -13.83
N THR A 178 16.42 11.46 -14.74
CA THR A 178 17.32 11.05 -15.83
C THR A 178 18.49 12.02 -15.90
N THR A 179 19.65 11.53 -16.30
CA THR A 179 20.78 12.37 -16.69
C THR A 179 20.67 12.76 -18.17
N ALA A 180 21.20 13.94 -18.53
CA ALA A 180 21.29 14.33 -19.93
C ALA A 180 22.22 13.37 -20.68
N SER A 181 21.83 12.99 -21.91
CA SER A 181 22.61 12.10 -22.79
C SER A 181 23.98 12.68 -23.17
N THR A 182 24.16 14.00 -23.04
CA THR A 182 25.37 14.73 -23.43
C THR A 182 26.32 14.97 -22.25
N GLY A 183 26.83 13.91 -21.62
CA GLY A 183 27.96 13.97 -20.67
C GLY A 183 27.84 14.91 -19.46
N SER A 184 26.70 15.58 -19.28
CA SER A 184 26.44 16.51 -18.21
C SER A 184 25.84 15.75 -17.04
N ALA A 185 26.42 15.93 -15.85
CA ALA A 185 25.90 15.38 -14.60
C ALA A 185 24.56 16.01 -14.17
N THR A 186 23.99 16.93 -14.96
CA THR A 186 22.69 17.54 -14.67
C THR A 186 21.58 16.49 -14.78
N ARG A 187 20.93 16.22 -13.63
CA ARG A 187 19.70 15.43 -13.57
C ARG A 187 18.49 16.30 -13.89
N SER A 188 17.47 15.70 -14.47
CA SER A 188 16.15 16.29 -14.70
C SER A 188 15.06 15.28 -14.34
N VAL A 189 13.84 15.77 -14.08
CA VAL A 189 12.68 14.88 -13.91
C VAL A 189 12.37 14.23 -15.24
N ARG A 190 12.09 12.93 -15.20
CA ARG A 190 11.78 12.16 -16.40
C ARG A 190 10.51 12.66 -17.10
N PRO A 191 10.59 13.07 -18.38
CA PRO A 191 9.43 13.59 -19.08
C PRO A 191 8.39 12.51 -19.39
N ASP A 192 8.81 11.23 -19.52
CA ASP A 192 7.93 10.10 -19.83
C ASP A 192 6.94 9.74 -18.71
N LEU A 193 7.14 10.28 -17.51
CA LEU A 193 6.25 10.09 -16.36
C LEU A 193 5.02 11.00 -16.39
N TRP A 194 5.03 12.07 -17.19
CA TRP A 194 3.94 13.03 -17.23
C TRP A 194 2.98 12.74 -18.38
N THR A 195 1.69 12.86 -18.08
CA THR A 195 0.62 12.89 -19.08
C THR A 195 0.41 14.32 -19.60
N THR A 196 -0.45 14.46 -20.59
CA THR A 196 -0.89 15.76 -21.12
C THR A 196 -2.07 16.36 -20.35
N ASP A 197 -2.58 15.66 -19.34
CA ASP A 197 -3.75 16.09 -18.57
C ASP A 197 -3.35 17.17 -17.55
N GLN A 198 -4.28 18.05 -17.20
CA GLN A 198 -4.05 19.08 -16.18
C GLN A 198 -3.99 18.43 -14.78
N PRO A 199 -2.97 18.70 -13.95
CA PRO A 199 -2.93 18.14 -12.60
C PRO A 199 -3.96 18.81 -11.67
N GLY A 200 -4.49 18.02 -10.73
CA GLY A 200 -5.35 18.48 -9.64
C GLY A 200 -6.82 18.74 -9.99
N VAL A 201 -7.31 18.25 -11.12
CA VAL A 201 -8.74 18.31 -11.49
C VAL A 201 -9.33 16.91 -11.53
N ASP A 202 -10.63 16.76 -11.27
CA ASP A 202 -11.27 15.43 -11.22
C ASP A 202 -11.13 14.64 -12.52
N SER A 203 -11.11 15.34 -13.67
CA SER A 203 -10.94 14.71 -14.98
C SER A 203 -9.54 14.16 -15.24
N SER A 204 -8.56 14.45 -14.38
CA SER A 204 -7.20 13.92 -14.49
C SER A 204 -6.95 12.68 -13.62
N TYR A 205 -8.00 12.15 -12.97
CA TYR A 205 -7.90 10.91 -12.23
C TYR A 205 -7.36 9.80 -13.13
N ARG A 206 -6.20 9.28 -12.75
CA ARG A 206 -5.58 8.12 -13.37
C ARG A 206 -4.81 7.37 -12.31
N PHE A 207 -5.33 6.20 -11.91
CA PHE A 207 -4.61 5.32 -11.01
C PHE A 207 -3.19 5.08 -11.54
N ALA A 208 -2.22 5.33 -10.68
CA ALA A 208 -0.80 5.17 -10.99
C ALA A 208 -0.01 4.99 -9.69
N ARG A 209 0.64 3.83 -9.54
CA ARG A 209 1.45 3.43 -8.38
C ARG A 209 2.62 4.39 -8.16
N VAL A 210 3.13 5.04 -9.22
CA VAL A 210 4.19 6.06 -9.09
C VAL A 210 3.80 7.22 -8.19
N ASN A 211 2.50 7.53 -8.06
CA ASN A 211 2.03 8.55 -7.11
C ASN A 211 2.37 8.16 -5.67
N ILE A 212 2.05 6.92 -5.32
CA ILE A 212 2.26 6.39 -3.98
C ILE A 212 3.74 6.14 -3.73
N ALA A 213 4.49 5.71 -4.76
CA ALA A 213 5.93 5.54 -4.65
C ALA A 213 6.63 6.88 -4.36
N LEU A 214 6.24 7.95 -5.04
CA LEU A 214 6.74 9.29 -4.79
C LEU A 214 6.33 9.81 -3.41
N LEU A 215 5.07 9.57 -3.00
CA LEU A 215 4.59 9.96 -1.67
C LEU A 215 5.35 9.23 -0.55
N ALA A 216 5.60 7.93 -0.70
CA ALA A 216 6.41 7.16 0.24
C ALA A 216 7.84 7.72 0.31
N TYR A 217 8.45 8.10 -0.82
CA TYR A 217 9.75 8.78 -0.84
C TYR A 217 9.73 10.11 -0.06
N VAL A 218 8.70 10.93 -0.28
CA VAL A 218 8.51 12.21 0.42
C VAL A 218 8.42 11.99 1.94
N VAL A 219 7.64 11.01 2.37
CA VAL A 219 7.52 10.62 3.80
C VAL A 219 8.88 10.17 4.34
N GLN A 220 9.57 9.29 3.61
CA GLN A 220 10.88 8.76 3.99
C GLN A 220 11.92 9.86 4.21
N LEU A 221 11.94 10.89 3.34
CA LEU A 221 12.84 12.03 3.53
C LEU A 221 12.40 12.95 4.66
N ALA A 222 11.10 13.18 4.86
CA ALA A 222 10.62 13.99 5.97
C ALA A 222 10.95 13.37 7.34
N MET A 223 11.08 12.03 7.39
CA MET A 223 11.53 11.29 8.57
C MET A 223 13.03 11.41 8.86
N ALA A 224 13.88 11.72 7.87
CA ALA A 224 15.33 11.67 8.03
C ALA A 224 15.85 12.59 9.14
N ASP A 225 15.22 13.75 9.33
CA ASP A 225 15.56 14.72 10.37
C ASP A 225 14.80 14.48 11.69
N ARG A 226 14.01 13.40 11.78
CA ARG A 226 13.09 13.11 12.89
C ARG A 226 13.14 11.62 13.27
N PRO A 227 14.27 11.14 13.82
CA PRO A 227 14.44 9.72 14.16
C PRO A 227 13.44 9.21 15.20
N GLN A 228 12.78 10.09 15.95
CA GLN A 228 11.72 9.73 16.90
C GLN A 228 10.39 9.29 16.25
N LEU A 229 10.22 9.47 14.93
CA LEU A 229 8.97 9.12 14.26
C LEU A 229 8.77 7.60 14.11
N ALA A 230 9.86 6.84 13.99
CA ALA A 230 9.83 5.40 13.90
C ALA A 230 11.17 4.81 14.40
N THR A 231 11.11 3.64 15.03
CA THR A 231 12.29 2.93 15.55
C THR A 231 13.27 2.55 14.44
N ILE A 232 12.73 2.16 13.28
CA ILE A 232 13.49 1.92 12.05
C ILE A 232 13.12 3.03 11.07
N PRO A 233 14.07 3.72 10.42
CA PRO A 233 13.80 4.86 9.55
C PRO A 233 13.27 4.36 8.19
N THR A 234 12.11 3.72 8.19
CA THR A 234 11.41 3.25 6.99
C THR A 234 9.93 3.60 7.09
N VAL A 235 9.30 3.92 5.97
CA VAL A 235 7.86 4.18 5.91
C VAL A 235 7.05 2.97 6.41
N GLY A 236 7.50 1.75 6.10
CA GLY A 236 6.87 0.52 6.61
C GLY A 236 6.87 0.42 8.13
N ALA A 237 8.00 0.74 8.78
CA ALA A 237 8.08 0.77 10.24
C ALA A 237 7.21 1.90 10.85
N LEU A 238 7.17 3.06 10.21
CA LEU A 238 6.30 4.15 10.62
C LEU A 238 4.81 3.73 10.61
N ILE A 239 4.36 3.07 9.54
CA ILE A 239 3.01 2.51 9.44
C ILE A 239 2.79 1.43 10.51
N GLN A 240 3.77 0.54 10.71
CA GLN A 240 3.70 -0.51 11.72
C GLN A 240 3.46 0.07 13.13
N GLU A 241 4.25 1.06 13.53
CA GLU A 241 4.22 1.62 14.89
C GLU A 241 3.00 2.50 15.13
N ARG A 242 2.57 3.26 14.12
CA ARG A 242 1.47 4.23 14.25
C ARG A 242 0.10 3.64 14.02
N ILE A 243 -0.02 2.65 13.15
CA ILE A 243 -1.32 2.07 12.76
C ILE A 243 -1.40 0.63 13.23
N LEU A 244 -0.57 -0.26 12.65
CA LEU A 244 -0.78 -1.70 12.76
C LEU A 244 -0.68 -2.20 14.20
N THR A 245 0.35 -1.76 14.93
CA THR A 245 0.55 -2.12 16.35
C THR A 245 -0.60 -1.62 17.22
N ARG A 246 -1.05 -0.38 17.00
CA ARG A 246 -2.10 0.24 17.82
C ARG A 246 -3.47 -0.39 17.59
N LEU A 247 -3.73 -0.84 16.37
CA LEU A 247 -4.95 -1.56 16.01
C LEU A 247 -4.85 -3.06 16.32
N GLY A 248 -3.70 -3.55 16.78
CA GLY A 248 -3.48 -4.99 17.01
C GLY A 248 -3.53 -5.82 15.73
N MET A 249 -3.10 -5.26 14.60
CA MET A 249 -3.06 -5.92 13.29
C MET A 249 -1.82 -6.83 13.18
N THR A 250 -1.87 -8.00 13.82
CA THR A 250 -0.72 -8.91 13.99
C THR A 250 -0.38 -9.76 12.77
N SER A 251 -1.28 -9.83 11.79
CA SER A 251 -1.12 -10.53 10.51
C SER A 251 -0.98 -9.56 9.35
N THR A 252 -0.64 -8.29 9.62
CA THR A 252 -0.42 -7.26 8.62
C THR A 252 1.00 -6.74 8.73
N TYR A 253 1.72 -6.73 7.61
CA TYR A 253 3.11 -6.29 7.55
C TYR A 253 3.51 -5.93 6.12
N PHE A 254 4.57 -5.12 6.00
CA PHE A 254 5.24 -4.88 4.72
C PHE A 254 6.45 -5.79 4.60
N MET A 255 6.66 -6.35 3.40
CA MET A 255 7.96 -6.92 3.04
C MET A 255 8.93 -5.78 2.72
N LEU A 256 9.96 -5.62 3.54
CA LEU A 256 10.98 -4.59 3.37
C LEU A 256 11.93 -4.95 2.22
N PRO A 257 12.69 -3.98 1.67
CA PRO A 257 13.66 -4.21 0.61
C PRO A 257 14.73 -5.27 0.92
N ASP A 258 15.03 -5.54 2.19
CA ASP A 258 15.98 -6.58 2.63
C ASP A 258 15.32 -7.95 2.85
N GLY A 259 14.05 -8.11 2.46
CA GLY A 259 13.25 -9.32 2.63
C GLY A 259 12.76 -9.55 4.06
N ARG A 260 13.10 -8.66 5.01
CA ARG A 260 12.58 -8.73 6.38
C ARG A 260 11.18 -8.13 6.45
N THR A 261 10.49 -8.44 7.53
CA THR A 261 9.22 -7.80 7.87
C THR A 261 9.38 -7.05 9.19
N PRO A 262 8.82 -5.84 9.34
CA PRO A 262 8.67 -5.24 10.65
C PRO A 262 7.77 -6.16 11.46
N PHE A 263 8.30 -6.80 12.50
CA PHE A 263 7.51 -7.71 13.33
C PHE A 263 7.20 -7.03 14.67
N VAL A 264 5.99 -7.27 15.15
CA VAL A 264 5.60 -6.98 16.53
C VAL A 264 5.42 -8.32 17.20
N GLN A 265 6.33 -8.66 18.12
CA GLN A 265 6.09 -9.77 19.03
C GLN A 265 4.96 -9.38 19.99
N ALA A 266 4.05 -10.31 20.28
CA ALA A 266 2.93 -10.08 21.18
C ALA A 266 3.42 -9.59 22.56
N GLY A 267 3.24 -8.29 22.83
CA GLY A 267 3.61 -7.63 24.08
C GLY A 267 4.08 -6.18 23.84
N LEU A 268 3.63 -5.23 24.67
CA LEU A 268 4.03 -3.81 24.61
C LEU A 268 5.55 -3.57 24.76
N ALA A 269 6.30 -4.60 25.16
CA ALA A 269 7.68 -4.49 25.64
C ALA A 269 8.76 -4.86 24.60
N THR A 270 8.41 -5.16 23.35
CA THR A 270 9.41 -5.56 22.34
C THR A 270 9.08 -4.99 20.95
N LEU A 271 8.98 -3.67 20.88
CA LEU A 271 9.04 -2.91 19.63
C LEU A 271 10.47 -3.00 19.07
N GLY A 272 10.63 -3.37 17.79
CA GLY A 272 11.91 -3.28 17.08
C GLY A 272 12.61 -4.60 16.70
N SER A 273 11.95 -5.77 16.81
CA SER A 273 12.51 -7.01 16.25
C SER A 273 12.04 -7.22 14.80
N THR A 274 12.98 -7.48 13.88
CA THR A 274 12.65 -7.93 12.52
C THR A 274 12.54 -9.45 12.53
N LYS A 275 11.43 -10.00 12.03
CA LYS A 275 11.35 -11.45 11.73
C LYS A 275 11.65 -11.64 10.25
N GLN A 276 12.58 -12.53 9.93
CA GLN A 276 12.60 -13.15 8.61
C GLN A 276 11.33 -13.99 8.51
N VAL A 277 10.34 -13.47 7.79
CA VAL A 277 9.31 -14.34 7.21
C VAL A 277 10.01 -14.98 6.03
N GLU A 278 10.25 -16.29 6.06
CA GLU A 278 10.72 -17.07 4.91
C GLU A 278 9.71 -16.92 3.77
N PRO A 279 9.98 -16.12 2.71
CA PRO A 279 9.03 -15.93 1.64
C PRO A 279 9.65 -16.57 0.40
N SER A 280 9.79 -17.89 0.36
CA SER A 280 10.52 -18.57 -0.72
C SER A 280 9.95 -18.35 -2.14
N ALA A 281 8.83 -17.63 -2.30
CA ALA A 281 8.14 -17.42 -3.57
C ALA A 281 7.91 -15.93 -3.99
N PHE A 282 8.35 -14.93 -3.22
CA PHE A 282 7.91 -13.54 -3.45
C PHE A 282 9.03 -12.63 -3.97
N GLN A 283 8.78 -11.95 -5.09
CA GLN A 283 9.62 -10.82 -5.52
C GLN A 283 9.47 -9.65 -4.55
N ILE A 284 10.57 -8.97 -4.27
CA ILE A 284 10.65 -7.79 -3.39
C ILE A 284 10.75 -6.54 -4.27
N HIS A 285 9.97 -5.50 -3.97
CA HIS A 285 9.99 -4.23 -4.69
C HIS A 285 10.47 -3.07 -3.83
N ALA A 286 11.29 -2.17 -4.37
CA ALA A 286 11.79 -1.00 -3.65
C ALA A 286 10.70 0.01 -3.26
N ALA A 287 9.63 0.12 -4.06
CA ALA A 287 8.44 0.91 -3.72
C ALA A 287 7.39 0.06 -2.99
N TYR A 288 7.81 -0.66 -1.95
CA TYR A 288 7.00 -1.66 -1.24
C TYR A 288 5.67 -1.12 -0.65
N VAL A 289 5.54 0.17 -0.42
CA VAL A 289 4.27 0.77 0.06
C VAL A 289 3.27 1.00 -1.08
N ALA A 290 3.77 1.18 -2.30
CA ALA A 290 2.99 1.48 -3.51
C ALA A 290 2.64 0.24 -4.32
N ASP A 291 2.95 -0.94 -3.80
CA ASP A 291 2.90 -2.18 -4.55
C ASP A 291 2.38 -3.34 -3.70
N TYR A 292 2.31 -4.54 -4.28
CA TYR A 292 1.80 -5.76 -3.68
C TYR A 292 2.68 -6.36 -2.53
N MET A 293 3.52 -5.54 -1.88
CA MET A 293 4.39 -5.95 -0.75
C MET A 293 3.70 -5.82 0.62
N CYS A 294 2.52 -5.21 0.68
CA CYS A 294 1.69 -5.27 1.89
C CYS A 294 1.02 -6.65 1.94
N LEU A 295 1.23 -7.37 3.05
CA LEU A 295 0.46 -8.56 3.38
C LEU A 295 -0.49 -8.22 4.52
N THR A 296 -1.71 -8.72 4.46
CA THR A 296 -2.73 -8.53 5.49
C THR A 296 -3.65 -9.74 5.58
N SER A 297 -4.50 -9.78 6.60
CA SER A 297 -5.52 -10.82 6.77
C SER A 297 -6.91 -10.20 6.87
N SER A 298 -7.95 -10.96 6.57
CA SER A 298 -9.33 -10.45 6.69
C SER A 298 -9.65 -10.03 8.14
N ALA A 299 -9.10 -10.72 9.13
CA ALA A 299 -9.27 -10.37 10.54
C ALA A 299 -8.64 -9.01 10.90
N ASP A 300 -7.50 -8.67 10.31
CA ASP A 300 -6.85 -7.38 10.54
C ASP A 300 -7.54 -6.24 9.78
N LEU A 301 -8.00 -6.51 8.55
CA LEU A 301 -8.73 -5.52 7.77
C LEU A 301 -10.02 -5.07 8.44
N VAL A 302 -10.70 -5.93 9.21
CA VAL A 302 -11.85 -5.48 10.00
C VAL A 302 -11.44 -4.53 11.14
N LYS A 303 -10.27 -4.72 11.75
CA LYS A 303 -9.77 -3.77 12.76
C LYS A 303 -9.52 -2.41 12.15
N LEU A 304 -8.95 -2.38 10.93
CA LEU A 304 -8.77 -1.15 10.16
C LEU A 304 -10.13 -0.53 9.78
N ALA A 305 -11.08 -1.33 9.30
CA ALA A 305 -12.43 -0.90 8.95
C ALA A 305 -13.15 -0.23 10.13
N ASN A 306 -13.15 -0.89 11.29
CA ASN A 306 -13.79 -0.42 12.52
C ASN A 306 -13.12 0.84 13.10
N ALA A 307 -11.87 1.12 12.73
CA ALA A 307 -11.20 2.36 13.12
C ALA A 307 -11.57 3.55 12.22
N LEU A 308 -12.03 3.29 11.00
CA LEU A 308 -12.35 4.29 9.99
C LEU A 308 -13.84 4.64 9.90
N PHE A 309 -14.73 3.73 10.30
CA PHE A 309 -16.19 3.84 10.21
C PHE A 309 -16.86 3.55 11.54
#